data_AF-A0AAF3EZ79-F1
#
_entry.id   AF-A0AAF3EZ79-F1
#
_cell.length_a   1.000
_cell.length_b   1.000
_cell.length_c   1.000
_cell.angle_alpha   90.00
_cell.angle_beta   90.00
_cell.angle_gamma   90.00
#
_symmetry.space_group_name_H-M   'P 1'
#
loop_
_entity.id
_entity.type
_entity.pdbx_description
1 polymer ?
#
loop_
_entity_poly.entity_id
_entity_poly.type
_entity_poly.pdbx_seq_one_letter_code
_entity_poly.pdbx_strand_id
1 'polypeptide(L)'
;MLRALIFLPLAFAQFGNTNLGGSVGCVVTKNKLFSSGNYIRDLSEPEVKTLIQYKKDLSVFRKKIADAFDNVENIENSPLKNSTIPPMPIRPSMPSFCIGADTTMYIFAGCSVQNYKVYIGKTFARNLDQKERGKLDKFIRQMKENESKAAKDQNSTPTALQKDLDLCMEL
;
A
#
# COMPACT_ATOMS: atom_id res chain seq x y z
N MET A 1 29.40 14.48 43.34
CA MET A 1 29.50 14.08 41.92
C MET A 1 28.23 13.32 41.54
N LEU A 2 27.27 13.99 40.90
CA LEU A 2 25.96 13.41 40.55
C LEU A 2 25.93 13.15 39.04
N ARG A 3 25.91 11.88 38.63
CA ARG A 3 25.89 11.46 37.22
C ARG A 3 24.49 11.69 36.64
N ALA A 4 24.38 12.63 35.69
CA ALA A 4 23.19 12.79 34.86
C ALA A 4 23.08 11.61 33.89
N LEU A 5 22.02 10.82 34.02
CA LEU A 5 21.63 9.83 33.02
C LEU A 5 20.85 10.56 31.92
N ILE A 6 21.53 10.86 30.82
CA ILE A 6 20.92 11.39 29.61
C ILE A 6 20.18 10.25 28.94
N PHE A 7 18.86 10.20 29.11
CA PHE A 7 17.97 9.37 28.30
C PHE A 7 17.90 9.96 26.88
N LEU A 8 18.72 9.42 25.97
CA LEU A 8 18.53 9.62 24.54
C LEU A 8 17.27 8.87 24.10
N PRO A 9 16.24 9.54 23.55
CA PRO A 9 15.13 8.83 22.94
C PRO A 9 15.65 8.09 21.72
N LEU A 10 15.52 6.76 21.72
CA LEU A 10 15.67 5.96 20.50
C LEU A 10 14.61 6.44 19.50
N ALA A 11 15.03 7.28 18.56
CA ALA A 11 14.29 7.53 17.34
C ALA A 11 14.31 6.22 16.54
N PHE A 12 13.19 5.50 16.54
CA PHE A 12 12.94 4.46 15.55
C PHE A 12 12.87 5.14 14.18
N ALA A 13 13.97 5.10 13.45
CA ALA A 13 13.98 5.44 12.03
C ALA A 13 13.12 4.40 11.30
N GLN A 14 11.88 4.77 11.00
CA GLN A 14 11.08 4.04 10.02
C GLN A 14 11.74 4.26 8.66
N PHE A 15 12.40 3.23 8.14
CA PHE A 15 12.81 3.17 6.74
C PHE A 15 11.56 3.05 5.86
N GLY A 16 10.89 4.18 5.62
CA GLY A 16 9.86 4.32 4.61
C GLY A 16 10.50 4.78 3.30
N ASN A 17 10.63 3.88 2.34
CA ASN A 17 10.91 4.26 0.95
C ASN A 17 9.84 5.24 0.49
N THR A 18 10.25 6.48 0.22
CA THR A 18 9.47 7.52 -0.42
C THR A 18 9.30 7.21 -1.91
N ASN A 19 8.53 6.18 -2.23
CA ASN A 19 7.65 6.26 -3.39
C ASN A 19 6.38 6.96 -2.91
N LEU A 20 5.91 7.97 -3.66
CA LEU A 20 4.66 8.72 -3.43
C LEU A 20 3.42 7.81 -3.59
N GLY A 21 3.34 6.82 -2.72
CA GLY A 21 2.45 5.66 -2.74
C GLY A 21 2.88 4.70 -1.62
N GLY A 22 3.23 5.25 -0.45
CA GLY A 22 3.63 4.47 0.73
C GLY A 22 2.57 3.40 0.99
N SER A 23 3.01 2.16 1.24
CA SER A 23 2.18 0.96 1.38
C SER A 23 0.86 1.26 2.10
N VAL A 24 -0.16 1.57 1.30
CA VAL A 24 -1.49 1.88 1.80
C VAL A 24 -2.06 0.53 2.19
N GLY A 25 -2.22 0.32 3.49
CA GLY A 25 -2.57 -0.99 4.03
C GLY A 25 -3.91 -1.47 3.47
N CYS A 26 -3.89 -2.58 2.72
CA CYS A 26 -5.09 -3.33 2.39
C CYS A 26 -5.45 -4.24 3.56
N VAL A 27 -6.62 -4.03 4.15
CA VAL A 27 -7.10 -4.82 5.28
C VAL A 27 -8.43 -5.42 4.91
N VAL A 28 -8.58 -6.73 5.12
CA VAL A 28 -9.88 -7.40 5.00
C VAL A 28 -10.29 -7.95 6.35
N THR A 29 -11.46 -7.53 6.82
CA THR A 29 -12.08 -8.06 8.04
C THR A 29 -13.57 -8.27 7.81
N LYS A 30 -14.12 -9.42 8.24
CA LYS A 30 -15.55 -9.77 8.03
C LYS A 30 -16.02 -9.57 6.58
N ASN A 31 -15.21 -10.00 5.61
CA ASN A 31 -15.43 -9.81 4.17
C ASN A 31 -15.54 -8.34 3.71
N LYS A 32 -15.13 -7.38 4.53
CA LYS A 32 -15.08 -5.96 4.20
C LYS A 32 -13.68 -5.56 3.80
N LEU A 33 -13.55 -4.92 2.66
CA LEU A 33 -12.31 -4.34 2.16
C LEU A 33 -12.12 -2.94 2.74
N PHE A 34 -10.94 -2.74 3.32
CA PHE A 34 -10.46 -1.45 3.77
C PHE A 34 -9.14 -1.13 3.08
N SER A 35 -8.95 0.13 2.69
CA SER A 35 -7.68 0.65 2.21
C SER A 35 -7.45 2.02 2.82
N SER A 36 -6.21 2.33 3.21
CA SER A 36 -5.87 3.61 3.87
C SER A 36 -6.62 3.85 5.20
N GLY A 37 -7.19 2.80 5.80
CA GLY A 37 -8.07 2.90 6.98
C GLY A 37 -9.54 3.19 6.66
N ASN A 38 -9.91 3.36 5.39
CA ASN A 38 -11.28 3.64 4.95
C ASN A 38 -12.00 2.38 4.48
N TYR A 39 -13.29 2.28 4.79
CA TYR A 39 -14.15 1.23 4.22
C TYR A 39 -14.42 1.49 2.74
N ILE A 40 -14.08 0.51 1.90
CA ILE A 40 -14.26 0.58 0.44
C ILE A 40 -15.59 -0.07 0.05
N ARG A 41 -15.72 -1.37 0.32
CA ARG A 41 -16.89 -2.20 -0.04
C ARG A 41 -16.78 -3.59 0.61
N ASP A 42 -17.83 -4.39 0.47
CA ASP A 42 -17.78 -5.83 0.71
C ASP A 42 -17.02 -6.54 -0.44
N LEU A 43 -16.32 -7.61 -0.10
CA LEU A 43 -15.72 -8.52 -1.07
C LEU A 43 -16.81 -9.36 -1.73
N SER A 44 -16.68 -9.53 -3.03
CA SER A 44 -17.46 -10.50 -3.80
C SER A 44 -17.02 -11.94 -3.47
N GLU A 45 -17.88 -12.91 -3.74
CA GLU A 45 -17.56 -14.33 -3.56
C GLU A 45 -16.22 -14.78 -4.21
N PRO A 46 -15.88 -14.41 -5.47
CA PRO A 46 -14.59 -14.76 -6.05
C PRO A 46 -13.41 -14.09 -5.34
N GLU A 47 -13.58 -12.88 -4.80
CA GLU A 47 -12.53 -12.21 -4.02
C GLU A 47 -12.33 -12.89 -2.66
N VAL A 48 -13.39 -13.37 -2.02
CA VAL A 48 -13.30 -14.18 -0.80
C VAL A 48 -12.52 -15.47 -1.07
N LYS A 49 -12.78 -16.17 -2.18
CA LYS A 49 -12.01 -17.37 -2.58
C LYS A 49 -10.53 -17.02 -2.80
N THR A 50 -10.26 -15.93 -3.50
CA THR A 50 -8.89 -15.42 -3.71
C THR A 50 -8.19 -15.12 -2.39
N LEU A 51 -8.89 -14.50 -1.43
CA LEU A 51 -8.34 -14.20 -0.11
C LEU A 51 -8.01 -15.47 0.69
N ILE A 52 -8.86 -16.49 0.63
CA ILE A 52 -8.62 -17.79 1.28
C ILE A 52 -7.34 -18.42 0.72
N GLN A 53 -7.20 -18.43 -0.61
CA GLN A 53 -6.01 -18.98 -1.27
C GLN A 53 -4.75 -18.18 -0.88
N TYR A 54 -4.81 -16.85 -0.94
CA TYR A 54 -3.70 -15.98 -0.53
C TYR A 54 -3.25 -16.24 0.92
N LYS A 55 -4.19 -16.44 1.86
CA LYS A 55 -3.87 -16.77 3.26
C LYS A 55 -3.16 -18.13 3.38
N LYS A 56 -3.59 -19.13 2.61
CA LYS A 56 -2.93 -20.44 2.56
C LYS A 56 -1.50 -20.31 2.04
N ASP A 57 -1.30 -19.57 0.96
CA ASP A 57 0.02 -19.37 0.36
C ASP A 57 0.95 -18.58 1.29
N LEU A 58 0.42 -17.59 2.01
CA LEU A 58 1.17 -16.87 3.04
C LEU A 58 1.59 -17.78 4.19
N SER A 59 0.74 -18.72 4.61
CA SER A 59 1.09 -19.70 5.64
C SER A 59 2.23 -20.61 5.18
N VAL A 60 2.18 -21.10 3.94
CA VAL A 60 3.24 -21.92 3.35
C VAL A 60 4.54 -21.11 3.23
N PHE A 61 4.46 -19.87 2.76
CA PHE A 61 5.60 -18.97 2.67
C PHE A 61 6.27 -18.74 4.04
N ARG A 62 5.48 -18.41 5.06
CA ARG A 62 5.99 -18.20 6.43
C ARG A 62 6.65 -19.45 7.00
N LYS A 63 6.07 -20.63 6.76
CA LYS A 63 6.67 -21.89 7.17
C LYS A 63 8.01 -22.13 6.49
N LYS A 64 8.10 -21.94 5.16
CA LYS A 64 9.37 -22.08 4.42
C LYS A 64 10.45 -21.11 4.89
N ILE A 65 10.05 -19.90 5.27
CA ILE A 65 10.96 -18.91 5.87
C ILE A 65 11.43 -19.43 7.24
N ALA A 66 10.54 -19.83 8.14
CA ALA A 66 10.90 -20.37 9.44
C ALA A 66 11.83 -21.59 9.32
N ASP A 67 11.45 -22.58 8.50
CA ASP A 67 12.24 -23.78 8.26
C ASP A 67 13.65 -23.42 7.71
N ALA A 68 13.78 -22.40 6.88
CA ALA A 68 15.07 -21.98 6.34
C ALA A 68 15.99 -21.33 7.39
N PHE A 69 15.44 -20.69 8.42
CA PHE A 69 16.20 -20.04 9.49
C PHE A 69 16.45 -20.96 10.70
N ASP A 70 15.50 -21.83 11.04
CA ASP A 70 15.65 -22.79 12.15
C ASP A 70 16.71 -23.86 11.86
N ASN A 71 16.95 -24.17 10.57
CA ASN A 71 17.97 -25.14 10.15
C ASN A 71 19.39 -24.54 10.05
N VAL A 72 19.57 -23.23 10.27
CA VAL A 72 20.89 -22.58 10.19
C VAL A 72 21.74 -22.89 11.43
N GLU A 73 21.11 -23.04 12.60
CA GLU A 73 21.81 -23.38 13.86
C GLU A 73 22.37 -24.81 13.87
N ASN A 74 21.87 -25.71 13.01
CA ASN A 74 22.38 -27.08 12.88
C ASN A 74 23.58 -27.21 11.91
N ILE A 75 24.03 -26.11 11.30
CA ILE A 75 25.14 -26.12 10.32
C ILE A 75 26.52 -26.10 11.00
N GLU A 76 26.62 -25.77 12.30
CA GLU A 76 27.91 -25.79 13.01
C GLU A 76 28.51 -27.20 13.15
N ASN A 77 27.73 -28.27 12.97
CA ASN A 77 28.20 -29.66 13.06
C ASN A 77 28.14 -30.46 11.75
N SER A 78 27.84 -29.82 10.61
CA SER A 78 27.75 -30.50 9.30
C SER A 78 29.04 -30.31 8.47
N PRO A 79 29.59 -31.35 7.80
CA PRO A 79 30.85 -31.27 7.06
C PRO A 79 30.80 -30.44 5.76
N LEU A 80 29.72 -29.67 5.54
CA LEU A 80 29.49 -28.87 4.33
C LEU A 80 29.98 -27.43 4.50
N LYS A 81 31.30 -27.25 4.40
CA LYS A 81 32.00 -25.96 4.21
C LYS A 81 31.70 -25.25 2.87
N ASN A 82 30.55 -25.48 2.25
CA ASN A 82 30.14 -24.84 0.99
C ASN A 82 28.78 -24.15 1.18
N SER A 83 28.77 -23.05 1.93
CA SER A 83 27.61 -22.22 2.26
C SER A 83 26.94 -21.67 1.00
N THR A 84 25.96 -22.39 0.47
CA THR A 84 25.01 -21.84 -0.50
C THR A 84 23.76 -21.47 0.28
N ILE A 85 23.44 -20.17 0.33
CA ILE A 85 22.21 -19.67 0.95
C ILE A 85 21.03 -20.43 0.31
N PRO A 86 20.15 -21.09 1.11
CA PRO A 86 19.02 -21.81 0.54
C PRO A 86 18.13 -20.84 -0.26
N PRO A 87 17.53 -21.29 -1.39
CA PRO A 87 16.72 -20.43 -2.23
C PRO A 87 15.54 -19.90 -1.42
N MET A 88 15.48 -18.57 -1.29
CA MET A 88 14.43 -17.90 -0.52
C MET A 88 13.07 -18.15 -1.18
N PRO A 89 12.04 -18.56 -0.43
CA PRO A 89 10.72 -18.78 -0.99
C PRO A 89 10.18 -17.48 -1.60
N ILE A 90 9.42 -17.59 -2.69
CA ILE A 90 8.79 -16.43 -3.33
C ILE A 90 7.60 -16.00 -2.48
N ARG A 91 7.55 -14.70 -2.13
CA ARG A 91 6.41 -14.13 -1.42
C ARG A 91 5.17 -14.15 -2.33
N PRO A 92 4.02 -14.65 -1.86
CA PRO A 92 2.77 -14.58 -2.60
C PRO A 92 2.41 -13.13 -2.97
N SER A 93 1.98 -12.91 -4.21
CA SER A 93 1.51 -11.60 -4.66
C SER A 93 0.22 -11.21 -3.94
N MET A 94 0.09 -9.92 -3.64
CA MET A 94 -1.13 -9.41 -3.00
C MET A 94 -2.33 -9.56 -3.95
N PRO A 95 -3.53 -9.87 -3.44
CA PRO A 95 -4.72 -9.95 -4.29
C PRO A 95 -4.96 -8.65 -5.07
N SER A 96 -5.44 -8.76 -6.31
CA SER A 96 -5.64 -7.61 -7.19
C SER A 96 -6.60 -6.55 -6.62
N PHE A 97 -7.59 -6.97 -5.84
CA PHE A 97 -8.53 -6.07 -5.17
C PHE A 97 -7.88 -5.18 -4.09
N CYS A 98 -6.64 -5.46 -3.69
CA CYS A 98 -5.86 -4.61 -2.79
C CYS A 98 -5.01 -3.56 -3.52
N ILE A 99 -4.92 -3.63 -4.85
CA ILE A 99 -4.20 -2.68 -5.72
C ILE A 99 -5.12 -2.09 -6.80
N GLY A 100 -6.43 -2.21 -6.59
CA GLY A 100 -7.45 -1.74 -7.51
C GLY A 100 -7.64 -0.22 -7.46
N ALA A 101 -8.32 0.33 -8.47
CA ALA A 101 -8.62 1.76 -8.56
C ALA A 101 -9.46 2.26 -7.37
N ASP A 102 -10.32 1.41 -6.81
CA ASP A 102 -11.12 1.68 -5.61
C ASP A 102 -10.26 1.76 -4.34
N THR A 103 -9.08 1.14 -4.33
CA THR A 103 -8.14 1.21 -3.21
C THR A 103 -7.13 2.35 -3.30
N THR A 104 -7.01 3.00 -4.46
CA THR A 104 -6.11 4.15 -4.67
C THR A 104 -6.70 5.41 -4.04
N MET A 105 -5.90 6.07 -3.19
CA MET A 105 -6.25 7.35 -2.57
C MET A 105 -5.49 8.49 -3.25
N TYR A 106 -6.24 9.46 -3.75
CA TYR A 106 -5.71 10.70 -4.32
C TYR A 106 -5.71 11.78 -3.26
N ILE A 107 -4.54 12.36 -3.00
CA ILE A 107 -4.37 13.39 -1.98
C ILE A 107 -4.35 14.75 -2.67
N PHE A 108 -5.24 15.63 -2.24
CA PHE A 108 -5.36 17.01 -2.71
C PHE A 108 -5.10 17.98 -1.56
N ALA A 109 -4.98 19.27 -1.89
CA ALA A 109 -4.89 20.30 -0.87
C ALA A 109 -6.21 20.34 -0.07
N GLY A 110 -6.17 19.93 1.20
CA GLY A 110 -7.31 20.02 2.13
C GLY A 110 -8.20 18.78 2.23
N CYS A 111 -8.13 17.84 1.28
CA CYS A 111 -8.90 16.59 1.36
C CYS A 111 -8.20 15.43 0.65
N SER A 112 -8.66 14.21 0.92
CA SER A 112 -8.30 13.04 0.12
C SER A 112 -9.55 12.43 -0.51
N VAL A 113 -9.38 11.84 -1.69
CA VAL A 113 -10.44 11.19 -2.44
C VAL A 113 -10.07 9.74 -2.70
N GLN A 114 -10.95 8.83 -2.32
CA GLN A 114 -10.77 7.39 -2.52
C GLN A 114 -12.12 6.75 -2.81
N ASN A 115 -12.19 5.92 -3.86
CA ASN A 115 -13.43 5.26 -4.28
C ASN A 115 -14.63 6.22 -4.40
N TYR A 116 -14.41 7.38 -5.03
CA TYR A 116 -15.40 8.45 -5.19
C TYR A 116 -15.98 8.99 -3.86
N LYS A 117 -15.24 8.89 -2.77
CA LYS A 117 -15.57 9.47 -1.47
C LYS A 117 -14.52 10.49 -1.07
N VAL A 118 -14.98 11.62 -0.54
CA VAL A 118 -14.14 12.70 0.00
C VAL A 118 -13.93 12.47 1.49
N TYR A 119 -12.69 12.64 1.93
CA TYR A 119 -12.28 12.56 3.33
C TYR A 119 -11.54 13.82 3.74
N ILE A 120 -11.89 14.35 4.91
CA ILE A 120 -11.13 15.43 5.56
C ILE A 120 -10.37 14.78 6.71
N GLY A 121 -9.04 14.65 6.54
CA GLY A 121 -8.22 13.81 7.42
C GLY A 121 -8.62 12.33 7.31
N LYS A 122 -9.17 11.76 8.39
CA LYS A 122 -9.69 10.37 8.44
C LYS A 122 -11.22 10.28 8.46
N THR A 123 -11.89 11.43 8.35
CA THR A 123 -13.34 11.51 8.47
C THR A 123 -13.97 11.52 7.08
N PHE A 124 -14.91 10.61 6.83
CA PHE A 124 -15.74 10.66 5.64
C PHE A 124 -16.57 11.95 5.63
N ALA A 125 -16.43 12.75 4.57
CA ALA A 125 -17.16 14.00 4.41
C ALA A 125 -18.40 13.80 3.54
N ARG A 126 -18.23 13.31 2.30
CA ARG A 126 -19.32 13.09 1.34
C ARG A 126 -18.92 12.15 0.21
N ASN A 127 -19.91 11.73 -0.57
CA ASN A 127 -19.65 11.09 -1.86
C ASN A 127 -19.45 12.17 -2.93
N LEU A 128 -18.64 11.87 -3.95
CA LEU A 128 -18.59 12.66 -5.17
C LEU A 128 -19.86 12.49 -6.00
N ASP A 129 -20.33 13.59 -6.57
CA ASP A 129 -21.43 13.61 -7.53
C ASP A 129 -21.00 13.11 -8.92
N GLN A 130 -21.95 13.00 -9.86
CA GLN A 130 -21.64 12.49 -11.20
C GLN A 130 -20.64 13.35 -11.99
N LYS A 131 -20.70 14.68 -11.85
CA LYS A 131 -19.80 15.60 -12.55
C LYS A 131 -18.39 15.49 -11.98
N GLU A 132 -18.27 15.48 -10.66
CA GLU A 132 -17.01 15.34 -9.93
C GLU A 132 -16.32 14.00 -10.20
N ARG A 133 -17.09 12.89 -10.24
CA ARG A 133 -16.58 11.59 -10.66
C ARG A 133 -15.97 11.64 -12.05
N GLY A 134 -16.64 12.30 -13.01
CA GLY A 134 -16.10 12.50 -14.35
C GLY A 134 -14.80 13.30 -14.38
N LYS A 135 -14.66 14.33 -13.53
CA LYS A 135 -13.41 15.07 -13.37
C LYS A 135 -12.30 14.19 -12.80
N LEU A 136 -12.60 13.41 -11.75
CA LEU A 136 -11.65 12.49 -11.14
C LEU A 136 -11.20 11.42 -12.15
N ASP A 137 -12.12 10.78 -12.89
CA ASP A 137 -11.79 9.76 -13.87
C ASP A 137 -10.89 10.31 -14.99
N LYS A 138 -11.17 11.54 -15.46
CA LYS A 138 -10.33 12.23 -16.44
C LYS A 138 -8.93 12.46 -15.88
N PHE A 139 -8.82 12.91 -14.63
CA PHE A 139 -7.54 13.10 -13.96
C PHE A 139 -6.76 11.80 -13.83
N ILE A 140 -7.40 10.70 -13.40
CA ILE A 140 -6.79 9.38 -13.28
C ILE A 140 -6.27 8.88 -14.63
N ARG A 141 -7.04 9.06 -15.70
CA ARG A 141 -6.63 8.68 -17.05
C ARG A 141 -5.40 9.47 -17.50
N GLN A 142 -5.43 10.79 -17.34
CA GLN A 142 -4.30 11.65 -17.70
C GLN A 142 -3.04 11.36 -16.87
N MET A 143 -3.18 11.04 -15.58
CA MET A 143 -2.06 10.60 -14.75
C MET A 143 -1.40 9.34 -15.31
N LYS A 144 -2.19 8.31 -15.62
CA LYS A 144 -1.68 7.05 -16.19
C LYS A 144 -0.99 7.24 -17.53
N GLU A 145 -1.57 8.07 -18.40
CA GLU A 145 -0.96 8.43 -19.68
C GLU A 145 0.37 9.17 -19.49
N ASN A 146 0.44 10.08 -18.52
CA ASN A 146 1.65 10.83 -18.21
C ASN A 146 2.72 9.96 -17.56
N GLU A 147 2.38 9.04 -16.66
CA GLU A 147 3.33 8.07 -16.10
C GLU A 147 3.96 7.20 -17.19
N SER A 148 3.17 6.76 -18.17
CA SER A 148 3.67 5.99 -19.32
C SER A 148 4.62 6.78 -20.22
N LYS A 149 4.48 8.11 -20.25
CA LYS A 149 5.33 9.04 -21.02
C LYS A 149 6.54 9.53 -20.22
N ALA A 150 6.39 9.81 -18.93
CA ALA A 150 7.43 10.27 -18.02
C ALA A 150 8.48 9.19 -17.71
N ALA A 151 8.13 7.91 -17.89
CA ALA A 151 9.13 6.82 -17.99
C ALA A 151 10.14 7.02 -19.15
N LYS A 152 9.94 8.04 -20.02
CA LYS A 152 10.84 8.43 -21.11
C LYS A 152 11.44 9.84 -20.97
N ASP A 153 11.03 10.67 -20.01
CA ASP A 153 11.56 12.04 -19.83
C ASP A 153 11.38 12.55 -18.38
N GLN A 154 12.49 12.92 -17.73
CA GLN A 154 12.57 13.30 -16.29
C GLN A 154 12.18 14.76 -15.98
N ASN A 155 11.20 15.36 -16.64
CA ASN A 155 10.83 16.75 -16.31
C ASN A 155 9.37 17.14 -16.60
N SER A 156 8.40 16.38 -16.08
CA SER A 156 6.99 16.80 -16.10
C SER A 156 6.49 17.06 -14.68
N THR A 157 6.36 18.35 -14.36
CA THR A 157 5.81 18.81 -13.08
C THR A 157 4.30 18.54 -13.02
N PRO A 158 3.75 17.84 -12.01
CA PRO A 158 2.33 17.44 -11.93
C PRO A 158 1.31 18.59 -11.75
N THR A 159 1.77 19.84 -11.76
CA THR A 159 1.03 21.00 -11.25
C THR A 159 -0.08 21.49 -12.18
N ALA A 160 -0.05 21.17 -13.48
CA ALA A 160 -1.10 21.61 -14.41
C ALA A 160 -2.38 20.77 -14.32
N LEU A 161 -2.26 19.48 -13.99
CA LEU A 161 -3.39 18.54 -13.97
C LEU A 161 -4.30 18.71 -12.74
N GLN A 162 -3.74 19.21 -11.63
CA GLN A 162 -4.45 19.42 -10.36
C GLN A 162 -5.24 20.72 -10.30
N LYS A 163 -4.93 21.72 -11.14
CA LYS A 163 -5.54 23.07 -11.07
C LYS A 163 -7.05 23.09 -11.34
N ASP A 164 -7.56 22.14 -12.13
CA ASP A 164 -8.98 22.07 -12.49
C ASP A 164 -9.79 21.15 -11.56
N LEU A 165 -9.13 20.51 -10.59
CA LEU A 165 -9.73 19.46 -9.77
C LEU A 165 -10.12 20.00 -8.40
N ASP A 166 -11.17 20.83 -8.41
CA ASP A 166 -11.79 21.34 -7.18
C ASP A 166 -12.76 20.30 -6.57
N LEU A 167 -12.20 19.21 -6.04
CA LEU A 167 -12.97 18.17 -5.33
C LEU A 167 -13.04 18.44 -3.82
N CYS A 168 -12.25 19.39 -3.32
CA CYS A 168 -12.11 19.67 -1.89
C CYS A 168 -12.76 20.99 -1.47
N MET A 169 -13.12 21.88 -2.40
CA MET A 169 -13.82 23.13 -2.10
C MET A 169 -15.21 23.08 -2.73
N GLU A 170 -16.19 22.57 -1.99
CA GLU A 170 -17.60 22.89 -2.22
C GLU A 170 -18.15 23.60 -0.99
N LEU A 171 -18.78 24.76 -1.21
CA LEU A 171 -19.52 25.57 -0.25
C LEU A 171 -20.92 25.00 -0.04
#